data_AF-A0A6P0TD28-F1
#
_entry.id   AF-A0A6P0TD28-F1
#
_cell.length_a   1.000
_cell.length_b   1.000
_cell.length_c   1.000
_cell.angle_alpha   90.00
_cell.angle_beta   90.00
_cell.angle_gamma   90.00
#
_symmetry.space_group_name_H-M   'P 1'
#
loop_
_entity.id
_entity.type
_entity.pdbx_description
1 polymer ?
#
loop_
_entity_poly.entity_id
_entity_poly.type
_entity_poly.pdbx_seq_one_letter_code
_entity_poly.pdbx_strand_id
1 'polypeptide(L)'
;MFWATLKYLGADGFRSFLGGILDIQHYFRDEAIANEPTAVCVNDSDHGFVTLFWVYFSTVTDAAAQYERELNDPAAKDELAANNKLQEDIADLLWQWYRYPQEKPGDDYAPYISYTSGFRPANYPEEVVDENGNPYFIYAVKSYPMNVNITYEVMDDLLRLVLQARDAIEAGTVPDARDDAGSCPKPYSNFGSIRPVECGSNATEEASATSDNLLSGIGRQSKKGLKRLLKRRRQQ
;
A
#
# COMPACT_ATOMS: atom_id res chain seq x y z
N MET A 1 19.53 18.14 16.93
CA MET A 1 18.79 16.88 17.16
C MET A 1 19.62 15.66 16.73
N PHE A 2 20.07 15.57 15.46
CA PHE A 2 20.87 14.43 14.96
C PHE A 2 22.13 14.06 15.76
N TRP A 3 22.86 15.06 16.27
CA TRP A 3 24.07 14.82 17.07
C TRP A 3 23.79 14.08 18.39
N ALA A 4 22.67 14.41 19.06
CA ALA A 4 22.30 13.75 20.31
C ALA A 4 21.92 12.28 20.05
N THR A 5 21.13 12.00 19.00
CA THR A 5 20.78 10.62 18.63
C THR A 5 22.01 9.79 18.32
N LEU A 6 22.95 10.30 17.51
CA LEU A 6 24.19 9.60 17.23
C LEU A 6 25.06 9.40 18.47
N LYS A 7 25.11 10.38 19.38
CA LYS A 7 25.90 10.30 20.61
C LYS A 7 25.36 9.29 21.61
N TYR A 8 24.04 9.19 21.75
CA TYR A 8 23.41 8.34 22.78
C TYR A 8 22.99 6.97 22.26
N LEU A 9 22.50 6.87 21.03
CA LEU A 9 22.16 5.58 20.42
C LEU A 9 23.40 4.87 19.88
N GLY A 10 24.37 5.64 19.38
CA GLY A 10 25.58 5.09 18.77
C GLY A 10 25.29 4.32 17.49
N ALA A 11 26.37 3.90 16.80
CA ALA A 11 26.24 3.08 15.60
C ALA A 11 25.60 1.72 15.91
N ASP A 12 25.89 1.14 17.08
CA ASP A 12 25.37 -0.17 17.47
C ASP A 12 23.88 -0.12 17.80
N GLY A 13 23.38 0.94 18.45
CA GLY A 13 21.94 1.10 18.68
C GLY A 13 21.17 1.29 17.37
N PHE A 14 21.73 1.98 16.38
CA PHE A 14 21.13 2.05 15.03
C PHE A 14 21.11 0.69 14.34
N ARG A 15 22.19 -0.11 14.46
CA ARG A 15 22.24 -1.47 13.90
C ARG A 15 21.22 -2.39 14.54
N SER A 16 21.09 -2.36 15.86
CA SER A 16 20.09 -3.17 16.58
C SER A 16 18.67 -2.77 16.19
N PHE A 17 18.39 -1.47 16.09
CA PHE A 17 17.08 -0.98 15.66
C PHE A 17 16.73 -1.39 14.23
N LEU A 18 17.63 -1.13 13.27
CA LEU A 18 17.40 -1.49 11.87
C LEU A 18 17.36 -3.00 11.69
N GLY A 19 18.18 -3.76 12.41
CA GLY A 19 18.16 -5.21 12.42
C GLY A 19 16.82 -5.76 12.90
N GLY A 20 16.26 -5.20 13.97
CA GLY A 20 14.93 -5.58 14.46
C GLY A 20 13.82 -5.28 13.44
N ILE A 21 13.85 -4.12 12.78
CA ILE A 21 12.88 -3.82 11.71
C ILE A 21 12.99 -4.81 10.55
N LEU A 22 14.22 -5.11 10.10
CA LEU A 22 14.43 -6.06 9.01
C LEU A 22 13.94 -7.46 9.39
N ASP A 23 14.18 -7.89 10.63
CA ASP A 23 13.75 -9.18 11.13
C ASP A 23 12.22 -9.31 11.15
N ILE A 24 11.51 -8.29 11.66
CA ILE A 24 10.03 -8.21 11.60
C ILE A 24 9.53 -8.23 10.16
N GLN A 25 10.21 -7.52 9.26
CA GLN A 25 9.86 -7.47 7.85
C GLN A 25 10.03 -8.84 7.17
N HIS A 26 11.14 -9.53 7.43
CA HIS A 26 11.39 -10.88 6.93
C HIS A 26 10.35 -11.86 7.46
N TYR A 27 10.06 -11.83 8.76
CA TYR A 27 8.98 -12.61 9.34
C TYR A 27 7.65 -12.38 8.60
N PHE A 28 7.23 -11.12 8.41
CA PHE A 28 5.96 -10.84 7.77
C PHE A 28 5.89 -11.35 6.32
N ARG A 29 7.00 -11.29 5.58
CA ARG A 29 7.05 -11.75 4.18
C ARG A 29 7.16 -13.26 4.05
N ASP A 30 8.17 -13.81 4.72
CA ASP A 30 8.69 -15.15 4.49
C ASP A 30 8.00 -16.19 5.38
N GLU A 31 7.37 -15.77 6.48
CA GLU A 31 6.61 -16.64 7.38
C GLU A 31 5.11 -16.33 7.35
N ALA A 32 4.68 -15.08 7.57
CA ALA A 32 3.25 -14.78 7.65
C ALA A 32 2.56 -14.83 6.27
N ILE A 33 3.01 -14.02 5.31
CA ILE A 33 2.41 -13.96 3.98
C ILE A 33 2.66 -15.26 3.19
N ALA A 34 3.88 -15.79 3.23
CA ALA A 34 4.22 -16.98 2.45
C ALA A 34 3.43 -18.25 2.86
N ASN A 35 2.95 -18.32 4.10
CA ASN A 35 2.11 -19.42 4.58
C ASN A 35 0.60 -19.20 4.37
N GLU A 36 0.18 -18.04 3.85
CA GLU A 36 -1.21 -17.73 3.54
C GLU A 36 -1.49 -17.93 2.04
N PRO A 37 -2.22 -18.99 1.63
CA PRO A 37 -2.41 -19.35 0.22
C PRO A 37 -3.14 -18.29 -0.60
N THR A 38 -3.90 -17.42 0.06
CA THR A 38 -4.65 -16.33 -0.56
C THR A 38 -3.89 -15.01 -0.60
N ALA A 39 -2.66 -14.95 -0.09
CA ALA A 39 -1.85 -13.74 -0.06
C ALA A 39 -0.51 -13.92 -0.78
N VAL A 40 0.05 -12.83 -1.30
CA VAL A 40 1.36 -12.85 -1.96
C VAL A 40 2.11 -11.54 -1.75
N CYS A 41 3.40 -11.63 -1.44
CA CYS A 41 4.30 -10.48 -1.41
C CYS A 41 4.72 -10.15 -2.85
N VAL A 42 4.49 -8.92 -3.30
CA VAL A 42 4.64 -8.53 -4.71
C VAL A 42 5.91 -7.76 -5.02
N ASN A 43 6.71 -7.43 -3.99
CA ASN A 43 7.96 -6.73 -4.16
C ASN A 43 9.14 -7.56 -3.66
N ASP A 44 10.24 -7.46 -4.40
CA ASP A 44 11.50 -8.12 -4.08
C ASP A 44 12.08 -7.64 -2.74
N SER A 45 13.02 -8.44 -2.21
CA SER A 45 13.80 -8.20 -0.99
C SER A 45 14.47 -6.81 -0.96
N ASP A 46 14.86 -6.29 -2.13
CA ASP A 46 15.73 -5.12 -2.26
C ASP A 46 15.02 -3.76 -2.21
N HIS A 47 13.71 -3.72 -1.93
CA HIS A 47 12.93 -2.47 -1.93
C HIS A 47 12.87 -1.72 -0.58
N GLY A 48 13.79 -2.00 0.35
CA GLY A 48 13.86 -1.36 1.66
C GLY A 48 12.79 -1.89 2.63
N PHE A 49 12.41 -1.10 3.65
CA PHE A 49 11.55 -1.56 4.77
C PHE A 49 10.06 -1.72 4.44
N VAL A 50 9.65 -1.54 3.18
CA VAL A 50 8.24 -1.61 2.79
C VAL A 50 7.89 -3.01 2.30
N THR A 51 6.83 -3.60 2.83
CA THR A 51 6.24 -4.82 2.27
C THR A 51 4.99 -4.46 1.49
N LEU A 52 5.00 -4.79 0.21
CA LEU A 52 3.87 -4.66 -0.70
C LEU A 52 3.31 -6.05 -0.92
N PHE A 53 2.02 -6.20 -0.70
CA PHE A 53 1.39 -7.50 -0.80
C PHE A 53 -0.04 -7.38 -1.32
N TRP A 54 -0.53 -8.51 -1.81
CA TRP A 54 -1.86 -8.69 -2.34
C TRP A 54 -2.58 -9.73 -1.52
N VAL A 55 -3.89 -9.53 -1.39
CA VAL A 55 -4.80 -10.52 -0.83
C VAL A 55 -5.90 -10.79 -1.85
N TYR A 56 -6.04 -12.04 -2.25
CA TYR A 56 -7.03 -12.50 -3.21
C TYR A 56 -8.30 -12.97 -2.52
N PHE A 57 -9.37 -13.07 -3.31
CA PHE A 57 -10.61 -13.69 -2.88
C PHE A 57 -10.37 -15.08 -2.28
N SER A 58 -11.20 -15.47 -1.31
CA SER A 58 -11.13 -16.77 -0.61
C SER A 58 -11.23 -18.00 -1.54
N THR A 59 -11.74 -17.81 -2.75
CA THR A 59 -11.83 -18.85 -3.79
C THR A 59 -10.49 -19.17 -4.46
N VAL A 60 -9.49 -18.27 -4.35
CA VAL A 60 -8.15 -18.48 -4.87
C VAL A 60 -7.37 -19.38 -3.92
N THR A 61 -6.68 -20.38 -4.45
CA THR A 61 -5.91 -21.35 -3.65
C THR A 61 -4.39 -21.20 -3.83
N ASP A 62 -3.97 -20.45 -4.85
CA ASP A 62 -2.57 -20.13 -5.13
C ASP A 62 -2.48 -18.67 -5.60
N ALA A 63 -2.27 -17.77 -4.64
CA ALA A 63 -2.12 -16.35 -4.88
C ALA A 63 -0.91 -16.01 -5.75
N ALA A 64 0.19 -16.76 -5.64
CA ALA A 64 1.40 -16.52 -6.41
C ALA A 64 1.18 -16.84 -7.90
N ALA A 65 0.54 -17.97 -8.21
CA ALA A 65 0.20 -18.33 -9.58
C ALA A 65 -0.81 -17.35 -10.20
N GLN A 66 -1.82 -16.92 -9.43
CA GLN A 66 -2.79 -15.93 -9.90
C GLN A 66 -2.11 -14.58 -10.19
N TYR A 67 -1.23 -14.13 -9.30
CA TYR A 67 -0.46 -12.90 -9.50
C TYR A 67 0.41 -12.94 -10.75
N GLU A 68 1.15 -14.02 -10.97
CA GLU A 68 1.98 -14.17 -12.17
C GLU A 68 1.15 -14.22 -13.45
N ARG A 69 -0.04 -14.82 -13.41
CA ARG A 69 -0.98 -14.79 -14.54
C ARG A 69 -1.46 -13.38 -14.83
N GLU A 70 -1.93 -12.64 -13.83
CA GLU A 70 -2.38 -11.24 -13.97
C GLU A 70 -1.27 -10.30 -14.40
N LEU A 71 -0.03 -10.60 -14.05
CA LEU A 71 1.11 -9.79 -14.44
C LEU A 71 1.47 -9.95 -15.93
N ASN A 72 1.24 -11.14 -16.50
CA ASN A 72 1.82 -11.52 -17.79
C ASN A 72 0.80 -11.90 -18.88
N ASP A 73 -0.42 -12.30 -18.52
CA ASP A 73 -1.47 -12.74 -19.46
C ASP A 73 -2.53 -11.65 -19.69
N PRO A 74 -2.58 -11.00 -20.87
CA PRO A 74 -3.58 -10.00 -21.19
C PRO A 74 -5.03 -10.49 -21.11
N ALA A 75 -5.28 -11.80 -21.20
CA ALA A 75 -6.61 -12.37 -21.05
C ALA A 75 -7.13 -12.25 -19.59
N ALA A 76 -6.23 -12.11 -18.61
CA ALA A 76 -6.57 -11.92 -17.20
C ALA A 76 -6.83 -10.45 -16.82
N LYS A 77 -6.92 -9.52 -17.78
CA LYS A 77 -7.12 -8.08 -17.50
C LYS A 77 -8.38 -7.77 -16.66
N ASP A 78 -9.46 -8.52 -16.85
CA ASP A 78 -10.72 -8.30 -16.14
C ASP A 78 -10.62 -8.84 -14.70
N GLU A 79 -9.91 -9.97 -14.52
CA GLU A 79 -9.55 -10.51 -13.20
C GLU A 79 -8.65 -9.52 -12.46
N LEU A 80 -7.63 -8.98 -13.13
CA LEU A 80 -6.75 -7.95 -12.59
C LEU A 80 -7.53 -6.70 -12.14
N ALA A 81 -8.48 -6.22 -12.94
CA ALA A 81 -9.31 -5.08 -12.58
C ALA A 81 -10.16 -5.36 -11.32
N ALA A 82 -10.74 -6.56 -11.22
CA ALA A 82 -11.51 -6.99 -10.06
C ALA A 82 -10.63 -7.09 -8.80
N ASN A 83 -9.44 -7.68 -8.90
CA ASN A 83 -8.53 -7.83 -7.78
C ASN A 83 -7.87 -6.51 -7.36
N ASN A 84 -7.63 -5.59 -8.30
CA ASN A 84 -7.27 -4.21 -8.00
C ASN A 84 -8.35 -3.50 -7.19
N LYS A 85 -9.63 -3.67 -7.58
CA LYS A 85 -10.77 -3.12 -6.84
C LYS A 85 -10.86 -3.71 -5.44
N LEU A 86 -10.61 -5.01 -5.29
CA LEU A 86 -10.54 -5.66 -3.98
C LEU A 86 -9.43 -5.06 -3.10
N GLN A 87 -8.23 -4.83 -3.62
CA GLN A 87 -7.16 -4.18 -2.84
C GLN A 87 -7.55 -2.79 -2.36
N GLU A 88 -8.27 -2.02 -3.19
CA GLU A 88 -8.80 -0.71 -2.85
C GLU A 88 -9.86 -0.80 -1.74
N ASP A 89 -10.82 -1.73 -1.87
CA ASP A 89 -11.88 -1.92 -0.87
C ASP A 89 -11.32 -2.37 0.48
N ILE A 90 -10.34 -3.27 0.47
CA ILE A 90 -9.63 -3.72 1.67
C ILE A 90 -8.97 -2.52 2.35
N ALA A 91 -8.25 -1.69 1.60
CA ALA A 91 -7.59 -0.52 2.14
C ALA A 91 -8.60 0.51 2.71
N ASP A 92 -9.70 0.76 2.01
CA ASP A 92 -10.75 1.67 2.45
C ASP A 92 -11.44 1.14 3.73
N LEU A 93 -11.70 -0.16 3.83
CA LEU A 93 -12.32 -0.77 5.01
C LEU A 93 -11.39 -0.75 6.23
N LEU A 94 -10.11 -1.06 6.04
CA LEU A 94 -9.11 -0.99 7.10
C LEU A 94 -8.94 0.45 7.61
N TRP A 95 -8.99 1.43 6.71
CA TRP A 95 -9.01 2.84 7.08
C TRP A 95 -10.27 3.23 7.88
N GLN A 96 -11.43 2.73 7.48
CA GLN A 96 -12.68 2.92 8.22
C GLN A 96 -12.57 2.34 9.63
N TRP A 97 -12.08 1.10 9.78
CA TRP A 97 -11.87 0.47 11.09
C TRP A 97 -10.85 1.20 11.95
N TYR A 98 -9.82 1.79 11.35
CA TYR A 98 -8.87 2.64 12.06
C TYR A 98 -9.53 3.92 12.61
N ARG A 99 -10.43 4.55 11.84
CA ARG A 99 -11.15 5.77 12.26
C ARG A 99 -12.31 5.49 13.22
N TYR A 100 -12.96 4.35 13.06
CA TYR A 100 -14.11 3.92 13.85
C TYR A 100 -13.87 2.52 14.43
N PRO A 101 -13.07 2.42 15.50
CA PRO A 101 -12.76 1.13 16.11
C PRO A 101 -14.01 0.33 16.52
N GLN A 102 -15.12 1.00 16.82
CA GLN A 102 -16.42 0.38 17.14
C GLN A 102 -17.07 -0.38 15.98
N GLU A 103 -16.67 -0.13 14.74
CA GLU A 103 -17.17 -0.83 13.55
C GLU A 103 -16.28 -2.02 13.15
N LYS A 104 -15.13 -2.16 13.81
CA LYS A 104 -14.19 -3.26 13.58
C LYS A 104 -14.61 -4.51 14.38
N PRO A 105 -14.49 -5.70 13.80
CA PRO A 105 -14.62 -6.95 14.55
C PRO A 105 -13.47 -7.13 15.57
N GLY A 106 -13.82 -7.44 16.82
CA GLY A 106 -12.86 -7.79 17.89
C GLY A 106 -12.16 -6.60 18.55
N ASP A 107 -11.35 -6.88 19.58
CA ASP A 107 -10.82 -5.85 20.50
C ASP A 107 -9.46 -5.25 20.09
N ASP A 108 -8.81 -5.77 19.04
CA ASP A 108 -7.47 -5.32 18.64
C ASP A 108 -7.47 -3.95 17.95
N TYR A 109 -6.35 -3.22 17.96
CA TYR A 109 -6.24 -1.98 17.19
C TYR A 109 -6.04 -2.28 15.70
N ALA A 110 -6.82 -1.63 14.83
CA ALA A 110 -6.56 -1.68 13.39
C ALA A 110 -5.21 -1.01 13.10
N PRO A 111 -4.25 -1.69 12.43
CA PRO A 111 -3.00 -1.08 12.05
C PRO A 111 -3.24 -0.07 10.92
N TYR A 112 -2.50 1.03 10.94
CA TYR A 112 -2.49 1.94 9.80
C TYR A 112 -1.78 1.27 8.63
N ILE A 113 -2.51 1.11 7.53
CA ILE A 113 -2.03 0.48 6.31
C ILE A 113 -2.12 1.51 5.18
N SER A 114 -1.09 1.53 4.34
CA SER A 114 -1.08 2.36 3.14
C SER A 114 -1.42 1.53 1.92
N TYR A 115 -1.82 2.17 0.84
CA TYR A 115 -2.21 1.53 -0.42
C TYR A 115 -1.56 2.28 -1.59
N THR A 116 -1.47 1.64 -2.74
CA THR A 116 -0.95 2.26 -3.96
C THR A 116 -1.65 1.74 -5.19
N SER A 117 -2.10 2.66 -6.04
CA SER A 117 -2.82 2.37 -7.29
C SER A 117 -1.89 2.33 -8.52
N GLY A 118 -0.62 1.95 -8.34
CA GLY A 118 0.37 2.08 -9.43
C GLY A 118 1.76 1.65 -9.03
N PHE A 119 1.87 0.51 -8.34
CA PHE A 119 3.16 -0.02 -7.92
C PHE A 119 4.03 -0.37 -9.14
N ARG A 120 3.46 -1.13 -10.08
CA ARG A 120 4.12 -1.51 -11.33
C ARG A 120 3.10 -1.68 -12.46
N PRO A 121 3.49 -1.45 -13.73
CA PRO A 121 2.67 -1.83 -14.86
C PRO A 121 2.68 -3.36 -15.04
N ALA A 122 1.59 -3.90 -15.61
CA ALA A 122 1.55 -5.26 -16.12
C ALA A 122 2.48 -5.41 -17.35
N ASN A 123 2.95 -6.62 -17.60
CA ASN A 123 3.85 -6.95 -18.71
C ASN A 123 3.09 -7.21 -20.03
N TYR A 124 1.96 -6.53 -20.22
CA TYR A 124 1.14 -6.69 -21.42
C TYR A 124 1.77 -5.99 -22.64
N PRO A 125 1.41 -6.40 -23.88
CA PRO A 125 1.76 -5.66 -25.08
C PRO A 125 1.28 -4.21 -25.03
N GLU A 126 1.99 -3.28 -25.67
CA GLU A 126 1.70 -1.83 -25.61
C GLU A 126 0.32 -1.47 -26.18
N GLU A 127 -0.26 -2.33 -27.02
CA GLU A 127 -1.59 -2.17 -27.59
C GLU A 127 -2.72 -2.47 -26.58
N VAL A 128 -2.40 -3.17 -25.49
CA VAL A 128 -3.36 -3.53 -24.44
C VAL A 128 -3.37 -2.43 -23.38
N VAL A 129 -4.32 -1.53 -23.52
CA VAL A 129 -4.50 -0.37 -22.64
C VAL A 129 -5.87 -0.40 -21.95
N ASP A 130 -5.96 0.32 -20.83
CA ASP A 130 -7.21 0.59 -20.13
C ASP A 130 -8.13 1.53 -20.94
N GLU A 131 -9.33 1.79 -20.42
CA GLU A 131 -10.33 2.68 -21.03
C GLU A 131 -9.83 4.12 -21.26
N ASN A 132 -8.78 4.52 -20.54
CA ASN A 132 -8.16 5.84 -20.59
C ASN A 132 -6.88 5.86 -21.43
N GLY A 133 -6.51 4.75 -22.08
CA GLY A 133 -5.30 4.62 -22.89
C GLY A 133 -4.00 4.45 -22.09
N ASN A 134 -4.08 4.08 -20.82
CA ASN A 134 -2.92 3.78 -19.98
C ASN A 134 -2.63 2.28 -19.93
N PRO A 135 -1.37 1.87 -19.65
CA PRO A 135 -1.08 0.48 -19.31
C PRO A 135 -1.88 0.03 -18.08
N TYR A 136 -2.20 -1.26 -18.00
CA TYR A 136 -2.76 -1.84 -16.79
C TYR A 136 -1.71 -1.78 -15.67
N PHE A 137 -2.14 -1.36 -14.48
CA PHE A 137 -1.29 -1.27 -13.30
C PHE A 137 -1.72 -2.30 -12.25
N ILE A 138 -0.72 -2.80 -11.54
CA ILE A 138 -0.88 -3.61 -10.35
C ILE A 138 -0.95 -2.65 -9.15
N TYR A 139 -2.05 -2.70 -8.40
CA TYR A 139 -2.20 -2.00 -7.13
C TYR A 139 -1.42 -2.73 -6.03
N ALA A 140 -1.44 -2.29 -4.77
CA ALA A 140 -0.91 -3.09 -3.66
C ALA A 140 -1.28 -2.46 -2.31
N VAL A 141 -1.47 -3.33 -1.32
CA VAL A 141 -1.48 -2.95 0.09
C VAL A 141 -0.04 -2.85 0.59
N LYS A 142 0.26 -1.87 1.45
CA LYS A 142 1.59 -1.59 1.98
C LYS A 142 1.64 -1.65 3.49
N SER A 143 2.62 -2.39 4.00
CA SER A 143 3.07 -2.35 5.39
C SER A 143 4.44 -1.70 5.49
N TYR A 144 4.62 -0.84 6.49
CA TYR A 144 5.90 -0.17 6.78
C TYR A 144 6.19 -0.24 8.28
N PRO A 145 6.73 -1.37 8.78
CA PRO A 145 6.95 -1.59 10.20
C PRO A 145 8.14 -0.77 10.72
N MET A 146 7.94 0.53 10.97
CA MET A 146 8.99 1.42 11.48
C MET A 146 8.97 1.60 12.99
N ASN A 147 7.93 1.11 13.66
CA ASN A 147 7.83 1.21 15.09
C ASN A 147 8.68 0.12 15.74
N VAL A 148 9.61 0.55 16.61
CA VAL A 148 10.51 -0.30 17.43
C VAL A 148 9.79 -1.38 18.22
N ASN A 149 8.51 -1.16 18.55
CA ASN A 149 7.72 -2.02 19.42
C ASN A 149 6.86 -3.02 18.64
N ILE A 150 7.01 -3.11 17.31
CA ILE A 150 6.33 -4.12 16.52
C ILE A 150 6.94 -5.48 16.83
N THR A 151 6.09 -6.46 17.07
CA THR A 151 6.45 -7.87 17.29
C THR A 151 5.88 -8.74 16.18
N TYR A 152 6.26 -10.02 16.17
CA TYR A 152 5.71 -10.99 15.21
C TYR A 152 4.19 -11.12 15.35
N GLU A 153 3.67 -11.11 16.58
CA GLU A 153 2.23 -11.20 16.86
C GLU A 153 1.47 -10.03 16.25
N VAL A 154 2.04 -8.82 16.26
CA VAL A 154 1.44 -7.65 15.61
C VAL A 154 1.40 -7.80 14.09
N MET A 155 2.38 -8.49 13.50
CA MET A 155 2.38 -8.79 12.06
C MET A 155 1.38 -9.89 11.69
N ASP A 156 1.18 -10.88 12.57
CA ASP A 156 0.13 -11.89 12.41
C ASP A 156 -1.26 -11.25 12.50
N ASP A 157 -1.45 -10.37 13.49
CA ASP A 157 -2.70 -9.61 13.65
C ASP A 157 -2.96 -8.69 12.46
N LEU A 158 -1.91 -8.08 11.90
CA LEU A 158 -2.01 -7.31 10.66
C LEU A 158 -2.55 -8.19 9.52
N LEU A 159 -1.95 -9.35 9.26
CA LEU A 159 -2.43 -10.23 8.19
C LEU A 159 -3.86 -10.68 8.45
N ARG A 160 -4.17 -11.11 9.68
CA ARG A 160 -5.51 -11.53 10.10
C ARG A 160 -6.54 -10.44 9.87
N LEU A 161 -6.26 -9.19 10.21
CA LEU A 161 -7.16 -8.06 9.99
C LEU A 161 -7.39 -7.79 8.51
N VAL A 162 -6.35 -7.90 7.67
CA VAL A 162 -6.49 -7.76 6.22
C VAL A 162 -7.39 -8.87 5.67
N LEU A 163 -7.22 -10.11 6.11
CA LEU A 163 -8.06 -11.24 5.70
C LEU A 163 -9.50 -11.07 6.18
N GLN A 164 -9.72 -10.58 7.41
CA GLN A 164 -11.06 -10.24 7.90
C GLN A 164 -11.72 -9.14 7.07
N ALA A 165 -10.96 -8.14 6.63
CA ALA A 165 -11.46 -7.08 5.75
C ALA A 165 -11.88 -7.66 4.39
N ARG A 166 -11.05 -8.53 3.80
CA ARG A 166 -11.43 -9.28 2.59
C ARG A 166 -12.73 -10.05 2.79
N ASP A 167 -12.82 -10.86 3.84
CA ASP A 167 -13.99 -11.71 4.10
C ASP A 167 -15.26 -10.87 4.30
N ALA A 168 -15.15 -9.70 4.94
CA ALA A 168 -16.26 -8.77 5.08
C ALA A 168 -16.71 -8.21 3.73
N ILE A 169 -15.78 -7.85 2.84
CA ILE A 169 -16.06 -7.36 1.48
C ILE A 169 -16.74 -8.45 0.64
N GLU A 170 -16.25 -9.69 0.72
CA GLU A 170 -16.86 -10.85 0.07
C GLU A 170 -18.28 -11.13 0.58
N ALA A 171 -18.51 -10.94 1.88
CA ALA A 171 -19.84 -11.04 2.49
C ALA A 171 -20.77 -9.86 2.13
N GLY A 172 -20.29 -8.88 1.35
CA GLY A 172 -21.07 -7.75 0.84
C GLY A 172 -20.95 -6.48 1.68
N THR A 173 -19.99 -6.40 2.60
CA THR A 173 -19.67 -5.14 3.30
C THR A 173 -19.02 -4.19 2.31
N VAL A 174 -19.71 -3.09 2.02
CA VAL A 174 -19.17 -2.02 1.20
C VAL A 174 -18.49 -1.02 2.14
N PRO A 175 -17.20 -0.69 1.94
CA PRO A 175 -16.55 0.34 2.73
C PRO A 175 -17.34 1.65 2.63
N ASP A 176 -17.78 2.16 3.78
CA ASP A 176 -18.54 3.41 3.82
C ASP A 176 -17.54 4.56 3.79
N ALA A 177 -17.63 5.39 2.76
CA ALA A 177 -16.86 6.61 2.64
C ALA A 177 -17.43 7.69 3.57
N ARG A 178 -17.64 7.37 4.85
CA ARG A 178 -18.07 8.36 5.85
C ARG A 178 -17.01 9.45 5.93
N ASP A 179 -17.29 10.51 5.18
CA ASP A 179 -16.53 11.74 5.05
C ASP A 179 -16.77 12.66 6.27
N ASP A 180 -17.00 12.08 7.46
CA ASP A 180 -17.11 12.88 8.68
C ASP A 180 -15.76 13.49 9.12
N ALA A 181 -14.67 13.17 8.39
CA ALA A 181 -13.39 13.86 8.48
C ALA A 181 -13.47 15.33 8.01
N GLY A 182 -14.65 15.81 7.63
CA GLY A 182 -14.81 17.04 6.88
C GLY A 182 -14.32 16.86 5.45
N SER A 183 -13.96 17.95 4.79
CA SER A 183 -13.47 17.98 3.40
C SER A 183 -12.12 17.29 3.16
N CYS A 184 -11.72 16.28 3.95
CA CYS A 184 -10.49 15.53 3.73
C CYS A 184 -10.72 14.52 2.59
N PRO A 185 -10.09 14.71 1.43
CA PRO A 185 -10.25 13.81 0.32
C PRO A 185 -9.69 12.41 0.66
N LYS A 186 -10.29 11.35 0.10
CA LYS A 186 -9.78 9.98 0.21
C LYS A 186 -8.27 9.96 -0.09
N PRO A 187 -7.47 9.14 0.63
CA PRO A 187 -6.00 9.12 0.51
C PRO A 187 -5.48 8.81 -0.91
N TYR A 188 -6.34 8.33 -1.82
CA TYR A 188 -6.00 7.99 -3.21
C TYR A 188 -6.94 8.61 -4.25
N SER A 189 -7.71 9.62 -3.86
CA SER A 189 -8.60 10.36 -4.76
C SER A 189 -7.83 10.86 -5.99
N ASN A 190 -8.51 10.82 -7.14
CA ASN A 190 -7.94 11.17 -8.43
C ASN A 190 -7.33 12.59 -8.33
N PHE A 191 -6.00 12.73 -8.44
CA PHE A 191 -5.31 14.00 -8.19
C PHE A 191 -5.82 15.17 -9.07
N GLY A 192 -6.50 14.87 -10.18
CA GLY A 192 -7.15 15.86 -11.04
C GLY A 192 -8.46 16.44 -10.50
N SER A 193 -9.09 15.79 -9.51
CA SER A 193 -10.36 16.21 -8.90
C SER A 193 -10.21 16.80 -7.50
N ILE A 194 -9.01 16.78 -6.91
CA ILE A 194 -8.75 17.42 -5.62
C ILE A 194 -8.71 18.94 -5.83
N ARG A 195 -9.76 19.63 -5.43
CA ARG A 195 -9.69 21.08 -5.22
C ARG A 195 -8.91 21.31 -3.93
N PRO A 196 -7.92 22.21 -3.89
CA PRO A 196 -7.24 22.55 -2.65
C PRO A 196 -8.29 22.89 -1.61
N VAL A 197 -8.28 22.15 -0.50
CA VAL A 197 -9.09 22.52 0.66
C VAL A 197 -8.47 23.82 1.16
N GLU A 198 -9.19 24.93 1.00
CA GLU A 198 -8.88 26.16 1.73
C GLU A 198 -9.17 25.89 3.21
N CYS A 199 -8.25 25.21 3.88
CA CYS A 199 -8.19 25.26 5.32
C CYS A 199 -7.87 26.72 5.65
N GLY A 200 -8.86 27.46 6.14
CA GLY A 200 -8.71 28.87 6.55
C GLY A 200 -7.58 29.00 7.56
N SER A 201 -6.38 29.30 7.07
CA SER A 201 -5.20 29.49 7.89
C SER A 201 -5.23 30.89 8.48
N ASN A 202 -5.93 31.06 9.59
CA ASN A 202 -5.59 32.12 10.54
C ASN A 202 -4.41 31.63 11.38
N ALA A 203 -3.24 31.50 10.77
CA ALA A 203 -1.98 31.37 11.47
C ALA A 203 -0.90 31.95 10.56
N THR A 204 -0.45 33.12 10.97
CA THR A 204 0.68 33.89 10.45
C THR A 204 1.90 33.02 10.17
N GLU A 205 2.48 33.29 9.01
CA GLU A 205 3.84 33.01 8.54
C GLU A 205 4.80 32.46 9.61
N GLU A 206 5.15 31.18 9.51
CA GLU A 206 6.53 30.68 9.55
C GLU A 206 6.54 29.16 9.26
N ALA A 207 7.26 28.76 8.20
CA ALA A 207 7.59 27.38 7.83
C ALA A 207 6.42 26.38 7.64
N SER A 208 5.54 26.65 6.67
CA SER A 208 4.60 25.64 6.14
C SER A 208 5.34 24.64 5.25
N ALA A 209 5.66 23.46 5.79
CA ALA A 209 5.90 22.28 4.97
C ALA A 209 4.54 21.86 4.40
N THR A 210 4.25 22.23 3.15
CA THR A 210 3.04 21.81 2.48
C THR A 210 3.00 20.28 2.40
N SER A 211 1.85 19.69 2.72
CA SER A 211 1.55 18.25 2.63
C SER A 211 1.89 17.67 1.25
N ASP A 212 1.91 18.52 0.21
CA ASP A 212 2.40 18.23 -1.13
C ASP A 212 3.83 17.67 -1.16
N ASN A 213 4.70 18.07 -0.23
CA ASN A 213 6.10 17.62 -0.22
C ASN A 213 6.33 16.30 0.54
N LEU A 214 5.41 15.91 1.43
CA LEU A 214 5.51 14.67 2.21
C LEU A 214 4.82 13.48 1.52
N LEU A 215 3.80 13.74 0.67
CA LEU A 215 3.00 12.69 0.02
C LEU A 215 3.27 12.52 -1.49
N SER A 216 3.98 13.44 -2.15
CA SER A 216 4.17 13.40 -3.62
C SER A 216 5.29 12.50 -4.15
N GLY A 217 5.86 11.62 -3.31
CA GLY A 217 6.90 10.68 -3.71
C GLY A 217 6.48 9.69 -4.81
N ILE A 218 5.17 9.43 -4.97
CA ILE A 218 4.69 8.27 -5.74
C ILE A 218 4.29 8.64 -7.19
N GLY A 219 3.65 9.78 -7.43
CA GLY A 219 3.14 10.15 -8.77
C GLY A 219 4.18 10.78 -9.71
N ARG A 220 5.13 11.57 -9.20
CA ARG A 220 6.15 12.24 -10.03
C ARG A 220 7.31 11.34 -10.39
N GLN A 221 7.65 10.37 -9.54
CA GLN A 221 8.72 9.41 -9.80
C GLN A 221 8.31 8.36 -10.83
N SER A 222 7.07 7.84 -10.75
CA SER A 222 6.50 6.91 -11.74
C SER A 222 6.46 7.52 -13.16
N LYS A 223 5.91 8.74 -13.33
CA LYS A 223 5.88 9.41 -14.64
C LYS A 223 7.29 9.77 -15.19
N LYS A 224 8.24 10.10 -14.31
CA LYS A 224 9.65 10.32 -14.71
C LYS A 224 10.35 9.01 -15.07
N GLY A 225 10.06 7.92 -14.36
CA GLY A 225 10.53 6.56 -14.63
C GLY A 225 10.01 6.06 -15.98
N LEU A 226 8.70 6.17 -16.22
CA LEU A 226 8.05 5.81 -17.48
C LEU A 226 8.64 6.59 -18.66
N LYS A 227 8.84 7.91 -18.52
CA LYS A 227 9.51 8.73 -19.56
C LYS A 227 10.96 8.31 -19.82
N ARG A 228 11.70 7.86 -18.80
CA ARG A 228 13.09 7.37 -18.96
C ARG A 228 13.13 5.98 -19.62
N LEU A 229 12.17 5.11 -19.30
CA LEU A 229 12.04 3.77 -19.87
C LEU A 229 11.66 3.85 -21.36
N LEU A 230 10.67 4.68 -21.70
CA LEU A 230 10.27 4.96 -23.08
C LEU A 230 11.40 5.61 -23.91
N LYS A 231 12.24 6.44 -23.28
CA LYS A 231 13.39 7.07 -23.97
C LYS A 231 14.53 6.09 -24.24
N ARG A 232 14.76 5.10 -23.37
CA ARG A 232 15.79 4.06 -23.56
C ARG A 232 15.40 3.04 -24.63
N ARG A 233 14.12 2.65 -24.71
CA ARG A 233 13.63 1.70 -25.73
C ARG A 233 13.58 2.26 -27.15
N ARG A 234 13.49 3.59 -27.31
CA ARG A 234 13.57 4.26 -28.64
C ARG A 234 15.00 4.42 -29.18
N GLN A 235 16.02 4.03 -28.41
CA GLN A 235 17.44 4.19 -28.77
C GLN A 235 18.16 2.84 -29.03
N GLN A 236 17.42 1.74 -29.01
CA GLN A 236 17.83 0.41 -29.49
C GLN A 236 17.05 0.09 -30.76
#